data_AF-A0A962VWV2-F1
#
_entry.id   AF-A0A962VWV2-F1
#
_cell.length_a   1.000
_cell.length_b   1.000
_cell.length_c   1.000
_cell.angle_alpha   90.00
_cell.angle_beta   90.00
_cell.angle_gamma   90.00
#
_symmetry.space_group_name_H-M   'P 1'
#
loop_
_entity.id
_entity.type
_entity.pdbx_description
1 polymer ?
#
loop_
_entity_poly.entity_id
_entity_poly.type
_entity_poly.pdbx_seq_one_letter_code
_entity_poly.pdbx_strand_id
1 'polypeptide(L)'
;MALRNNLITANVGAMEPLSLAPDLTPTAVFVKPQVGYQVGNPSVAGGFATATQDCAAYYASTHPQAIQFEIARLVVEALNEEIEGATPKLRLQGRHQLFPQVFRLVDAYIAQRVRFNGCHSCELGLETYVRRIVERLVAAIEPDAGGGEPPLLPRLNRYKPIGDTDEVNFKTTWLCTPTIRSHINQVVADTGSWGQQAVFRLEQAANVVALDRAKHQAAQRWVSAVNHWGQLRQ
;
A
#
# COMPACT_ATOMS: atom_id res chain seq x y z
N MET A 1 9.55 14.41 -9.69
CA MET A 1 9.56 15.05 -11.02
C MET A 1 8.14 15.45 -11.36
N ALA A 2 7.95 16.44 -12.24
CA ALA A 2 6.60 16.76 -12.72
C ALA A 2 6.26 15.90 -13.94
N LEU A 3 5.00 15.46 -14.04
CA LEU A 3 4.51 14.83 -15.26
C LEU A 3 4.48 15.88 -16.39
N ARG A 4 4.79 15.45 -17.60
CA ARG A 4 4.81 16.31 -18.79
C ARG A 4 3.45 16.39 -19.47
N ASN A 5 2.78 15.24 -19.61
CA ASN A 5 1.50 15.07 -20.29
C ASN A 5 0.38 14.63 -19.33
N ASN A 6 0.71 14.47 -18.04
CA ASN A 6 -0.18 13.98 -16.99
C ASN A 6 -0.77 12.58 -17.28
N LEU A 7 0.01 11.70 -17.91
CA LEU A 7 -0.44 10.33 -18.22
C LEU A 7 -0.04 9.37 -17.10
N ILE A 8 -0.99 8.55 -16.65
CA ILE A 8 -0.77 7.54 -15.62
C ILE A 8 -1.20 6.15 -16.09
N THR A 9 -0.54 5.14 -15.56
CA THR A 9 -0.88 3.74 -15.80
C THR A 9 -0.78 2.92 -14.51
N ALA A 10 -1.54 1.84 -14.43
CA ALA A 10 -1.48 0.87 -13.35
C ALA A 10 -1.93 -0.50 -13.84
N ASN A 11 -1.23 -1.56 -13.44
CA ASN A 11 -1.64 -2.93 -13.74
C ASN A 11 -2.65 -3.43 -12.70
N VAL A 12 -3.93 -3.14 -12.92
CA VAL A 12 -5.04 -3.59 -12.05
C VAL A 12 -5.07 -5.12 -11.92
N GLY A 13 -4.66 -5.84 -12.96
CA GLY A 13 -4.53 -7.30 -12.97
C GLY A 13 -3.42 -7.88 -12.07
N ALA A 14 -2.50 -7.05 -11.58
CA ALA A 14 -1.46 -7.47 -10.65
C ALA A 14 -1.73 -7.03 -9.21
N MET A 15 -2.70 -6.14 -8.98
CA MET A 15 -3.00 -5.61 -7.66
C MET A 15 -3.59 -6.67 -6.73
N GLU A 16 -3.33 -6.50 -5.43
CA GLU A 16 -3.89 -7.34 -4.37
C GLU A 16 -5.42 -7.19 -4.32
N PRO A 17 -6.20 -8.29 -4.32
CA PRO A 17 -7.66 -8.22 -4.29
C PRO A 17 -8.18 -7.74 -2.92
N LEU A 18 -9.34 -7.10 -2.91
CA LEU A 18 -10.04 -6.71 -1.68
C LEU A 18 -11.28 -7.58 -1.50
N SER A 19 -11.43 -8.18 -0.34
CA SER A 19 -12.62 -8.92 0.03
C SER A 19 -13.33 -8.21 1.17
N LEU A 20 -14.64 -8.01 1.03
CA LEU A 20 -15.46 -7.52 2.12
C LEU A 20 -15.73 -8.68 3.09
N ALA A 21 -15.47 -8.45 4.38
CA ALA A 21 -15.56 -9.46 5.42
C ALA A 21 -16.45 -8.94 6.56
N PRO A 22 -17.78 -9.15 6.48
CA PRO A 22 -18.74 -8.75 7.52
C PRO A 22 -18.38 -9.26 8.91
N ASP A 23 -17.79 -10.47 8.98
CA ASP A 23 -17.41 -11.12 10.24
C ASP A 23 -16.26 -10.39 10.95
N LEU A 24 -15.42 -9.68 10.19
CA LEU A 24 -14.29 -8.90 10.72
C LEU A 24 -14.63 -7.42 10.89
N THR A 25 -15.52 -6.89 10.04
CA THR A 25 -16.05 -5.53 10.11
C THR A 25 -17.57 -5.59 10.27
N PRO A 26 -18.10 -5.65 11.51
CA PRO A 26 -19.52 -5.84 11.73
C PRO A 26 -20.34 -4.65 11.20
N THR A 27 -21.32 -4.95 10.35
CA THR A 27 -22.23 -4.00 9.69
C THR A 27 -23.38 -3.53 10.60
N ALA A 28 -23.56 -4.15 11.76
CA ALA A 28 -24.57 -3.76 12.73
C ALA A 28 -24.04 -3.87 14.16
N VAL A 29 -24.45 -2.91 15.00
CA VAL A 29 -24.12 -2.88 16.42
C VAL A 29 -25.40 -2.79 17.23
N PHE A 30 -25.51 -3.62 18.25
CA PHE A 30 -26.61 -3.57 19.21
C PHE A 30 -26.28 -2.57 20.31
N VAL A 31 -27.05 -1.50 20.40
CA VAL A 31 -26.85 -0.42 21.36
C VAL A 31 -27.98 -0.45 22.38
N LYS A 32 -27.64 -0.30 23.66
CA LYS A 32 -28.61 -0.12 24.73
C LYS A 32 -28.68 1.37 25.08
N PRO A 33 -29.86 1.99 25.15
CA PRO A 33 -29.98 3.37 25.60
C PRO A 33 -29.47 3.48 27.04
N GLN A 34 -28.53 4.41 27.28
CA GLN A 34 -28.06 4.72 28.62
C GLN A 34 -29.11 5.57 29.32
N VAL A 35 -29.88 4.96 30.22
CA VAL A 35 -30.92 5.65 31.01
C VAL A 35 -30.43 5.77 32.45
N GLY A 36 -30.26 7.00 32.93
CA GLY A 36 -29.80 7.29 34.30
C GLY A 36 -28.28 7.16 34.51
N TYR A 37 -27.86 7.13 35.77
CA TYR A 37 -26.46 6.99 36.16
C TYR A 37 -26.15 5.52 36.49
N GLN A 38 -25.21 4.92 35.76
CA GLN A 38 -24.73 3.56 36.02
C GLN A 38 -23.37 3.65 36.74
N VAL A 39 -23.25 3.03 37.91
CA VAL A 39 -21.99 2.93 38.65
C VAL A 39 -21.34 1.59 38.32
N GLY A 40 -20.12 1.62 37.79
CA GLY A 40 -19.37 0.44 37.34
C GLY A 40 -19.25 0.32 35.82
N ASN A 41 -18.79 -0.83 35.32
CA ASN A 41 -18.58 -1.01 33.88
C ASN A 41 -19.91 -1.04 33.11
N PRO A 42 -20.01 -0.32 31.97
CA PRO A 42 -21.17 -0.40 31.10
C PRO A 42 -21.35 -1.84 30.59
N SER A 43 -22.57 -2.37 30.71
CA SER A 43 -22.91 -3.74 30.36
C SER A 43 -24.23 -3.78 29.61
N VAL A 44 -24.27 -4.63 28.58
CA VAL A 44 -25.48 -4.92 27.79
C VAL A 44 -26.48 -5.75 28.61
N ALA A 45 -26.03 -6.47 29.64
CA ALA A 45 -26.89 -7.27 30.52
C ALA A 45 -27.89 -6.37 31.31
N GLY A 46 -29.15 -6.78 31.41
CA GLY A 46 -30.22 -6.10 32.16
C GLY A 46 -31.54 -5.94 31.39
N GLY A 47 -32.59 -5.42 32.03
CA GLY A 47 -33.98 -5.44 31.53
C GLY A 47 -34.41 -4.36 30.54
N PHE A 48 -33.49 -3.64 29.89
CA PHE A 48 -33.85 -2.68 28.85
C PHE A 48 -33.70 -3.30 27.46
N ALA A 49 -34.61 -2.96 26.55
CA ALA A 49 -34.53 -3.40 25.16
C ALA A 49 -33.29 -2.81 24.47
N THR A 50 -32.55 -3.66 23.76
CA THR A 50 -31.48 -3.25 22.85
C THR A 50 -32.08 -2.72 21.55
N ALA A 51 -31.55 -1.63 21.03
CA ALA A 51 -31.85 -1.13 19.70
C ALA A 51 -30.73 -1.56 18.74
N THR A 52 -31.09 -2.12 17.59
CA THR A 52 -30.12 -2.42 16.52
C THR A 52 -29.84 -1.15 15.76
N GLN A 53 -28.57 -0.76 15.69
CA GLN A 53 -28.09 0.25 14.74
C GLN A 53 -27.40 -0.48 13.60
N ASP A 54 -27.96 -0.36 12.41
CA ASP A 54 -27.43 -0.96 11.19
C ASP A 54 -27.02 0.12 10.17
N CYS A 55 -26.47 -0.33 9.04
CA CYS A 55 -26.10 0.55 7.94
C CYS A 55 -27.25 0.85 6.95
N ALA A 56 -28.51 0.50 7.25
CA ALA A 56 -29.61 0.64 6.28
C ALA A 56 -29.87 2.11 5.90
N ALA A 57 -29.83 3.02 6.87
CA ALA A 57 -29.96 4.46 6.61
C ALA A 57 -28.83 5.03 5.73
N TYR A 58 -27.61 4.48 5.88
CA TYR A 58 -26.48 4.82 5.04
C TYR A 58 -26.68 4.31 3.61
N TYR A 59 -27.16 3.08 3.42
CA TYR A 59 -27.44 2.52 2.10
C TYR A 59 -28.55 3.29 1.36
N ALA A 60 -29.58 3.74 2.07
CA ALA A 60 -30.67 4.51 1.49
C ALA A 60 -30.25 5.91 1.01
N SER A 61 -29.23 6.50 1.65
CA SER A 61 -28.78 7.87 1.35
C SER A 61 -27.55 7.93 0.44
N THR A 62 -26.80 6.84 0.32
CA THR A 62 -25.50 6.82 -0.39
C THR A 62 -25.56 6.00 -1.67
N HIS A 63 -25.17 6.60 -2.79
CA HIS A 63 -25.09 5.92 -4.07
C HIS A 63 -23.69 5.29 -4.29
N PRO A 64 -23.58 4.05 -4.82
CA PRO A 64 -22.29 3.39 -5.06
C PRO A 64 -21.32 4.22 -5.92
N GLN A 65 -21.83 4.92 -6.93
CA GLN A 65 -21.01 5.77 -7.79
C GLN A 65 -20.43 6.98 -7.04
N ALA A 66 -21.15 7.52 -6.04
CA ALA A 66 -20.63 8.61 -5.21
C ALA A 66 -19.41 8.14 -4.40
N ILE A 67 -19.44 6.90 -3.92
CA ILE A 67 -18.30 6.27 -3.24
C ILE A 67 -17.11 6.12 -4.20
N GLN A 68 -17.34 5.68 -5.44
CA GLN A 68 -16.27 5.58 -6.44
C GLN A 68 -15.63 6.94 -6.75
N PHE A 69 -16.43 7.99 -6.87
CA PHE A 69 -15.92 9.35 -7.08
C PHE A 69 -15.12 9.85 -5.88
N GLU A 70 -15.56 9.56 -4.66
CA GLU A 70 -14.82 9.94 -3.45
C GLU A 70 -13.50 9.19 -3.36
N ILE A 71 -13.46 7.88 -3.64
CA ILE A 71 -12.22 7.11 -3.73
C ILE A 71 -11.28 7.73 -4.77
N ALA A 72 -11.79 8.08 -5.96
CA ALA A 72 -10.99 8.72 -7.00
C ALA A 72 -10.44 10.08 -6.56
N ARG A 73 -11.24 10.88 -5.84
CA ARG A 73 -10.81 12.16 -5.24
C ARG A 73 -9.65 11.94 -4.27
N LEU A 74 -9.81 11.01 -3.33
CA LEU A 74 -8.79 10.68 -2.32
C LEU A 74 -7.49 10.16 -2.95
N VAL A 75 -7.57 9.34 -4.00
CA VAL A 75 -6.37 8.88 -4.73
C VAL A 75 -5.68 10.06 -5.42
N VAL A 76 -6.41 10.94 -6.09
CA VAL A 76 -5.83 12.15 -6.72
C VAL A 76 -5.19 13.05 -5.66
N GLU A 77 -5.80 13.22 -4.50
CA GLU A 77 -5.24 13.96 -3.38
C GLU A 77 -3.95 13.32 -2.87
N ALA A 78 -3.97 12.02 -2.57
CA ALA A 78 -2.80 11.28 -2.10
C ALA A 78 -1.63 11.25 -3.12
N LEU A 79 -1.92 11.29 -4.42
CA LEU A 79 -0.88 11.43 -5.46
C LEU A 79 -0.29 12.84 -5.53
N ASN A 80 -1.03 13.85 -5.09
CA ASN A 80 -0.62 15.26 -5.06
C ASN A 80 0.01 15.70 -3.74
N GLU A 81 -0.36 15.07 -2.63
CA GLU A 81 0.16 15.42 -1.31
C GLU A 81 1.68 15.16 -1.23
N GLU A 82 2.42 16.19 -0.81
CA GLU A 82 3.77 16.02 -0.29
C GLU A 82 3.64 15.31 1.05
N ILE A 83 3.73 13.98 1.05
CA ILE A 83 3.86 13.21 2.30
C ILE A 83 5.11 13.75 3.01
N GLU A 84 4.99 14.26 4.24
CA GLU A 84 6.17 14.69 5.01
C GLU A 84 7.17 13.52 5.13
N GLY A 85 8.37 13.71 4.57
CA GLY A 85 9.40 12.66 4.50
C GLY A 85 9.34 11.73 3.28
N ALA A 86 8.27 11.77 2.47
CA ALA A 86 8.18 11.06 1.19
C ALA A 86 8.09 12.05 0.02
N THR A 87 8.84 11.79 -1.04
CA THR A 87 8.70 12.58 -2.27
C THR A 87 7.32 12.38 -2.86
N PRO A 88 6.58 13.45 -3.22
CA PRO A 88 5.34 13.31 -3.98
C PRO A 88 5.68 12.51 -5.23
N LYS A 89 5.01 11.34 -5.42
CA LYS A 89 5.30 10.43 -6.53
C LYS A 89 5.24 11.17 -7.85
N LEU A 90 4.32 12.14 -7.96
CA LEU A 90 4.07 12.92 -9.15
C LEU A 90 3.89 14.41 -8.74
N ARG A 91 4.69 15.33 -9.28
CA ARG A 91 4.37 16.77 -9.19
C ARG A 91 3.44 17.12 -10.35
N LEU A 92 2.14 17.05 -10.11
CA LEU A 92 1.14 17.02 -11.19
C LEU A 92 0.73 18.42 -11.62
N GLN A 93 0.90 18.73 -12.91
CA GLN A 93 0.42 19.96 -13.53
C GLN A 93 -0.97 19.72 -14.17
N GLY A 94 -1.98 19.36 -13.37
CA GLY A 94 -3.36 19.27 -13.89
C GLY A 94 -4.28 18.24 -13.23
N ARG A 95 -4.82 18.53 -12.05
CA ARG A 95 -5.78 17.66 -11.32
C ARG A 95 -6.97 17.21 -12.19
N HIS A 96 -7.49 18.10 -13.04
CA HIS A 96 -8.63 17.85 -13.92
C HIS A 96 -8.34 16.81 -15.02
N GLN A 97 -7.08 16.65 -15.44
CA GLN A 97 -6.71 15.65 -16.45
C GLN A 97 -6.53 14.25 -15.84
N LEU A 98 -6.20 14.19 -14.54
CA LEU A 98 -5.96 12.93 -13.84
C LEU A 98 -7.22 12.29 -13.33
N PHE A 99 -8.18 13.08 -12.83
CA PHE A 99 -9.37 12.52 -12.21
C PHE A 99 -10.09 11.51 -13.12
N PRO A 100 -10.31 11.76 -14.43
CA PRO A 100 -10.91 10.76 -15.32
C PRO A 100 -10.04 9.50 -15.48
N GLN A 101 -8.72 9.62 -15.46
CA GLN A 101 -7.80 8.48 -15.56
C GLN A 101 -7.83 7.64 -14.29
N VAL A 102 -7.75 8.28 -13.12
CA VAL A 102 -7.83 7.63 -11.81
C VAL A 102 -9.19 6.96 -11.64
N PHE A 103 -10.28 7.63 -12.01
CA PHE A 103 -11.62 7.05 -11.93
C PHE A 103 -11.74 5.77 -12.77
N ARG A 104 -11.18 5.73 -13.99
CA ARG A 104 -11.12 4.50 -14.80
C ARG A 104 -10.37 3.37 -14.10
N LEU A 105 -9.27 3.68 -13.41
CA LEU A 105 -8.51 2.69 -12.64
C LEU A 105 -9.27 2.20 -11.41
N VAL A 106 -9.96 3.10 -10.70
CA VAL A 106 -10.84 2.79 -9.57
C VAL A 106 -11.97 1.87 -10.02
N ASP A 107 -12.68 2.21 -11.10
CA ASP A 107 -13.77 1.42 -11.65
C ASP A 107 -13.29 0.02 -12.09
N ALA A 108 -12.17 -0.04 -12.82
CA ALA A 108 -11.56 -1.30 -13.21
C ALA A 108 -11.13 -2.15 -12.01
N TYR A 109 -10.56 -1.53 -10.96
CA TYR A 109 -10.17 -2.23 -9.74
C TYR A 109 -11.39 -2.77 -8.99
N ILE A 110 -12.45 -1.99 -8.85
CA ILE A 110 -13.68 -2.44 -8.19
C ILE A 110 -14.30 -3.60 -8.97
N ALA A 111 -14.37 -3.50 -10.30
CA ALA A 111 -14.95 -4.55 -11.15
C ALA A 111 -14.13 -5.85 -11.12
N GLN A 112 -12.80 -5.77 -11.11
CA GLN A 112 -11.94 -6.95 -11.29
C GLN A 112 -11.44 -7.54 -9.96
N ARG A 113 -11.14 -6.68 -8.98
CA ARG A 113 -10.35 -7.00 -7.78
C ARG A 113 -11.13 -6.94 -6.47
N VAL A 114 -12.34 -6.38 -6.47
CA VAL A 114 -13.19 -6.37 -5.26
C VAL A 114 -14.13 -7.58 -5.27
N ARG A 115 -14.26 -8.23 -4.11
CA ARG A 115 -15.19 -9.32 -3.85
C ARG A 115 -16.13 -8.88 -2.73
N PHE A 116 -17.41 -8.70 -3.09
CA PHE A 116 -18.43 -8.19 -2.17
C PHE A 116 -18.98 -9.26 -1.22
N ASN A 117 -18.81 -10.57 -1.50
CA ASN A 117 -19.26 -11.64 -0.61
C ASN A 117 -20.74 -11.56 -0.17
N GLY A 118 -21.62 -11.04 -1.04
CA GLY A 118 -23.04 -10.84 -0.73
C GLY A 118 -23.36 -9.56 0.04
N CYS A 119 -22.36 -8.76 0.40
CA CYS A 119 -22.54 -7.43 0.97
C CYS A 119 -23.19 -6.45 -0.01
N HIS A 120 -23.86 -5.44 0.54
CA HIS A 120 -24.35 -4.31 -0.25
C HIS A 120 -23.20 -3.51 -0.85
N SER A 121 -23.33 -3.02 -2.09
CA SER A 121 -22.25 -2.31 -2.79
C SER A 121 -21.76 -1.07 -2.05
N CYS A 122 -22.64 -0.41 -1.28
CA CYS A 122 -22.26 0.77 -0.49
C CYS A 122 -21.33 0.46 0.69
N GLU A 123 -21.19 -0.80 1.10
CA GLU A 123 -20.23 -1.21 2.13
C GLU A 123 -18.79 -0.84 1.77
N LEU A 124 -18.50 -0.71 0.47
CA LEU A 124 -17.22 -0.23 -0.02
C LEU A 124 -16.83 1.16 0.52
N GLY A 125 -17.84 1.98 0.86
CA GLY A 125 -17.66 3.34 1.37
C GLY A 125 -17.25 3.42 2.84
N LEU A 126 -17.20 2.30 3.56
CA LEU A 126 -16.63 2.29 4.90
C LEU A 126 -15.14 2.64 4.85
N GLU A 127 -14.70 3.46 5.81
CA GLU A 127 -13.33 4.00 5.85
C GLU A 127 -12.25 2.93 5.72
N THR A 128 -12.45 1.77 6.36
CA THR A 128 -11.50 0.65 6.32
C THR A 128 -11.27 0.14 4.88
N TYR A 129 -12.32 0.06 4.08
CA TYR A 129 -12.24 -0.40 2.70
C TYR A 129 -11.73 0.71 1.78
N VAL A 130 -12.26 1.93 1.92
CA VAL A 130 -11.80 3.11 1.17
C VAL A 130 -10.30 3.29 1.33
N ARG A 131 -9.79 3.31 2.58
CA ARG A 131 -8.37 3.50 2.87
C ARG A 131 -7.50 2.43 2.20
N ARG A 132 -7.87 1.15 2.30
CA ARG A 132 -7.14 0.05 1.64
C ARG A 132 -7.12 0.18 0.11
N ILE A 133 -8.23 0.61 -0.50
CA ILE A 133 -8.30 0.82 -1.95
C ILE A 133 -7.38 1.97 -2.37
N VAL A 134 -7.43 3.08 -1.64
CA VAL A 134 -6.58 4.25 -1.88
C VAL A 134 -5.11 3.85 -1.78
N GLU A 135 -4.70 3.19 -0.70
CA GLU A 135 -3.32 2.72 -0.49
C GLU A 135 -2.83 1.85 -1.65
N ARG A 136 -3.65 0.88 -2.08
CA ARG A 136 -3.30 -0.04 -3.18
C ARG A 136 -3.18 0.69 -4.52
N LEU A 137 -4.13 1.58 -4.83
CA LEU A 137 -4.09 2.36 -6.07
C LEU A 137 -2.91 3.32 -6.08
N VAL A 138 -2.66 4.06 -5.00
CA VAL A 138 -1.52 4.97 -4.89
C VAL A 138 -0.20 4.19 -5.00
N ALA A 139 -0.12 3.00 -4.42
CA ALA A 139 1.05 2.14 -4.55
C ALA A 139 1.29 1.70 -6.01
N ALA A 140 0.23 1.33 -6.73
CA ALA A 140 0.30 0.77 -8.09
C ALA A 140 0.34 1.80 -9.24
N ILE A 141 -0.11 3.04 -9.00
CA ILE A 141 -0.13 4.10 -10.02
C ILE A 141 1.29 4.62 -10.28
N GLU A 142 1.66 4.65 -11.56
CA GLU A 142 2.95 5.11 -12.06
C GLU A 142 2.77 6.04 -13.28
N PRO A 143 3.74 6.92 -13.58
CA PRO A 143 3.81 7.64 -14.85
C PRO A 143 3.77 6.69 -16.04
N ASP A 144 3.02 7.03 -17.08
CA ASP A 144 3.01 6.24 -18.31
C ASP A 144 4.28 6.48 -19.16
N ALA A 145 5.28 5.62 -18.96
CA ALA A 145 6.53 5.66 -19.72
C ALA A 145 6.33 5.44 -21.24
N GLY A 146 5.30 4.67 -21.63
CA GLY A 146 4.96 4.44 -23.04
C GLY A 146 4.37 5.69 -23.70
N GLY A 147 3.62 6.48 -22.92
CA GLY A 147 3.09 7.79 -23.29
C GLY A 147 4.09 8.95 -23.24
N GLY A 148 5.37 8.66 -23.03
CA GLY A 148 6.46 9.65 -23.02
C GLY A 148 6.69 10.33 -21.67
N GLU A 149 6.11 9.80 -20.58
CA GLU A 149 6.41 10.29 -19.23
C GLU A 149 7.77 9.77 -18.73
N PRO A 150 8.53 10.59 -17.98
CA PRO A 150 9.75 10.11 -17.36
C PRO A 150 9.41 9.07 -16.27
N PRO A 151 10.11 7.92 -16.23
CA PRO A 151 9.89 6.92 -15.19
C PRO A 151 10.23 7.49 -13.81
N LEU A 152 9.67 6.87 -12.77
CA LEU A 152 10.00 7.21 -11.38
C LEU A 152 11.47 6.82 -11.11
N LEU A 153 12.34 7.82 -11.06
CA LEU A 153 13.73 7.64 -10.67
C LEU A 153 13.91 7.78 -9.16
N PRO A 154 14.75 6.94 -8.53
CA PRO A 154 15.10 7.12 -7.13
C PRO A 154 15.77 8.48 -6.94
N ARG A 155 15.32 9.24 -5.94
CA ARG A 155 15.94 10.53 -5.61
C ARG A 155 17.23 10.27 -4.85
N LEU A 156 18.34 10.30 -5.56
CA LEU A 156 19.68 10.23 -4.95
C LEU A 156 19.90 11.46 -4.05
N ASN A 157 20.64 11.26 -2.95
CA ASN A 157 21.10 12.37 -2.13
C ASN A 157 22.06 13.23 -2.96
N ARG A 158 21.70 14.50 -3.20
CA ARG A 158 22.52 15.42 -4.01
C ARG A 158 23.88 15.69 -3.41
N TYR A 159 23.98 15.69 -2.08
CA TYR A 159 25.23 15.92 -1.35
C TYR A 159 26.06 14.65 -1.20
N LYS A 160 25.45 13.49 -1.46
CA LYS A 160 26.12 12.19 -1.40
C LYS A 160 25.58 11.27 -2.51
N PRO A 161 25.91 11.55 -3.78
CA PRO A 161 25.37 10.80 -4.91
C PRO A 161 25.89 9.36 -4.96
N ILE A 162 27.06 9.11 -4.36
CA ILE A 162 27.68 7.80 -4.19
C ILE A 162 27.87 7.60 -2.69
N GLY A 163 27.26 6.55 -2.14
CA GLY A 163 27.38 6.18 -0.73
C GLY A 163 28.16 4.89 -0.58
N ASP A 164 28.98 4.81 0.46
CA ASP A 164 29.56 3.56 0.93
C ASP A 164 28.60 2.87 1.90
N THR A 165 28.55 1.54 1.86
CA THR A 165 27.91 0.70 2.87
C THR A 165 28.52 0.90 4.27
N ASP A 166 29.77 1.32 4.36
CA ASP A 166 30.45 1.62 5.64
C ASP A 166 29.79 2.76 6.43
N GLU A 167 29.09 3.67 5.74
CA GLU A 167 28.43 4.83 6.36
C GLU A 167 26.94 4.59 6.66
N VAL A 168 26.42 3.39 6.37
CA VAL A 168 25.02 3.04 6.58
C VAL A 168 24.86 2.43 7.98
N ASN A 169 24.39 3.24 8.93
CA ASN A 169 24.12 2.78 10.30
C ASN A 169 22.64 2.97 10.65
N PHE A 170 21.94 1.86 10.87
CA PHE A 170 20.55 1.85 11.33
C PHE A 170 20.50 1.46 12.80
N LYS A 171 19.88 2.31 13.61
CA LYS A 171 19.59 1.97 15.01
C LYS A 171 18.37 1.06 15.04
N THR A 172 18.49 -0.07 15.73
CA THR A 172 17.38 -0.99 15.96
C THR A 172 17.42 -1.49 17.40
N THR A 173 16.24 -1.74 17.97
CA THR A 173 16.08 -2.41 19.27
C THR A 173 15.99 -3.92 19.13
N TRP A 174 15.88 -4.41 17.90
CA TRP A 174 15.79 -5.84 17.61
C TRP A 174 17.16 -6.52 17.76
N LEU A 175 17.14 -7.79 18.13
CA LEU A 175 18.36 -8.58 18.27
C LEU A 175 19.06 -8.68 16.92
N CYS A 176 20.35 -8.39 16.88
CA CYS A 176 21.18 -8.47 15.68
C CYS A 176 22.19 -9.62 15.80
N THR A 177 22.36 -10.37 14.72
CA THR A 177 23.41 -11.39 14.58
C THR A 177 24.54 -10.82 13.72
N PRO A 178 25.80 -10.87 14.17
CA PRO A 178 26.93 -10.40 13.38
C PRO A 178 27.26 -11.34 12.22
N THR A 179 27.85 -10.78 11.17
CA THR A 179 28.43 -11.52 10.04
C THR A 179 29.95 -11.25 9.99
N ILE A 180 30.72 -12.28 9.61
CA ILE A 180 32.19 -12.28 9.63
C ILE A 180 32.74 -12.24 8.20
N ARG A 181 32.12 -12.95 7.26
CA ARG A 181 32.64 -13.08 5.89
C ARG A 181 31.95 -12.17 4.87
N SER A 182 30.91 -11.44 5.27
CA SER A 182 30.17 -10.49 4.45
C SER A 182 30.54 -9.05 4.78
N HIS A 183 30.43 -8.14 3.80
CA HIS A 183 30.55 -6.68 4.01
C HIS A 183 29.34 -6.06 4.74
N ILE A 184 28.28 -6.84 4.96
CA ILE A 184 27.21 -6.47 5.89
C ILE A 184 27.74 -6.80 7.29
N ASN A 185 27.64 -5.87 8.24
CA ASN A 185 28.21 -6.06 9.58
C ASN A 185 27.28 -6.85 10.51
N GLN A 186 25.96 -6.64 10.40
CA GLN A 186 24.96 -7.27 11.25
C GLN A 186 23.63 -7.45 10.50
N VAL A 187 22.92 -8.53 10.82
CA VAL A 187 21.58 -8.84 10.29
C VAL A 187 20.61 -8.94 11.46
N VAL A 188 19.45 -8.29 11.32
CA VAL A 188 18.38 -8.39 12.32
C VAL A 188 17.86 -9.83 12.36
N ALA A 189 17.95 -10.45 13.54
CA ALA A 189 17.45 -11.78 13.82
C ALA A 189 15.96 -11.69 14.14
N ASP A 190 15.13 -11.67 13.11
CA ASP A 190 13.69 -11.85 13.27
C ASP A 190 13.40 -13.28 13.77
N THR A 191 12.47 -13.38 14.72
CA THR A 191 12.10 -14.64 15.38
C THR A 191 11.19 -15.44 14.46
N GLY A 192 11.74 -16.06 13.42
CA GLY A 192 10.97 -17.03 12.62
C GLY A 192 11.25 -17.13 11.11
N SER A 193 12.51 -17.05 10.66
CA SER A 193 13.09 -17.86 9.55
C SER A 193 14.03 -17.08 8.64
N TRP A 194 13.68 -15.85 8.20
CA TRP A 194 14.41 -15.21 7.10
C TRP A 194 15.73 -14.56 7.53
N GLY A 195 15.72 -13.75 8.60
CA GLY A 195 16.91 -13.03 9.08
C GLY A 195 18.06 -13.97 9.49
N GLN A 196 17.74 -15.08 10.16
CA GLN A 196 18.74 -16.09 10.54
C GLN A 196 19.25 -16.89 9.33
N GLN A 197 18.39 -17.23 8.37
CA GLN A 197 18.83 -17.90 7.13
C GLN A 197 19.68 -16.99 6.25
N ALA A 198 19.42 -15.68 6.26
CA ALA A 198 20.20 -14.71 5.51
C ALA A 198 21.66 -14.66 5.99
N VAL A 199 21.91 -14.66 7.30
CA VAL A 199 23.27 -14.73 7.87
C VAL A 199 24.00 -15.98 7.36
N PHE A 200 23.37 -17.15 7.49
CA PHE A 200 23.98 -18.40 7.04
C PHE A 200 24.33 -18.38 5.54
N ARG A 201 23.42 -17.89 4.69
CA ARG A 201 23.65 -17.79 3.24
C ARG A 201 24.73 -16.77 2.89
N LEU A 202 24.80 -15.65 3.61
CA LEU A 202 25.84 -14.63 3.43
C LEU A 202 27.22 -15.17 3.81
N GLU A 203 27.32 -15.89 4.92
CA GLU A 203 28.57 -16.54 5.37
C GLU A 203 28.99 -17.67 4.43
N GLN A 204 28.04 -18.44 3.90
CA GLN A 204 28.30 -19.51 2.93
C GLN A 204 28.77 -18.98 1.56
N ALA A 205 28.24 -17.83 1.12
CA ALA A 205 28.49 -17.27 -0.20
C ALA A 205 29.81 -16.47 -0.33
N ALA A 206 30.59 -16.36 0.75
CA ALA A 206 31.80 -15.55 0.82
C ALA A 206 33.02 -16.12 0.09
N ASN A 207 32.84 -16.43 -1.19
CA ASN A 207 33.90 -16.42 -2.19
C ASN A 207 33.77 -15.09 -2.97
N VAL A 208 34.52 -14.10 -2.49
CA VAL A 208 34.23 -12.65 -2.56
C VAL A 208 34.08 -12.09 -3.99
N VAL A 209 34.69 -12.70 -5.00
CA VAL A 209 34.58 -12.23 -6.41
C VAL A 209 33.23 -12.58 -7.06
N ALA A 210 32.59 -13.67 -6.63
CA ALA A 210 31.33 -14.11 -7.20
C ALA A 210 30.15 -13.28 -6.68
N LEU A 211 30.23 -12.76 -5.45
CA LEU A 211 29.12 -12.06 -4.80
C LEU A 211 28.96 -10.62 -5.31
N ASP A 212 30.03 -9.90 -5.61
CA ASP A 212 29.91 -8.56 -6.22
C ASP A 212 29.35 -8.65 -7.64
N ARG A 213 29.78 -9.65 -8.41
CA ARG A 213 29.21 -9.94 -9.72
C ARG A 213 27.77 -10.44 -9.61
N ALA A 214 27.43 -11.25 -8.59
CA ALA A 214 26.07 -11.73 -8.36
C ALA A 214 25.15 -10.64 -7.80
N LYS A 215 25.62 -9.71 -6.97
CA LYS A 215 24.90 -8.52 -6.50
C LYS A 215 24.70 -7.54 -7.65
N HIS A 216 25.72 -7.30 -8.46
CA HIS A 216 25.63 -6.47 -9.65
C HIS A 216 24.68 -7.10 -10.69
N GLN A 217 24.77 -8.41 -10.93
CA GLN A 217 23.83 -9.13 -11.79
C GLN A 217 22.42 -9.20 -11.18
N ALA A 218 22.27 -9.34 -9.87
CA ALA A 218 20.96 -9.31 -9.21
C ALA A 218 20.34 -7.91 -9.28
N ALA A 219 21.14 -6.86 -9.13
CA ALA A 219 20.70 -5.48 -9.32
C ALA A 219 20.34 -5.21 -10.78
N GLN A 220 21.15 -5.64 -11.75
CA GLN A 220 20.83 -5.55 -13.17
C GLN A 220 19.59 -6.38 -13.55
N ARG A 221 19.44 -7.57 -12.97
CA ARG A 221 18.26 -8.43 -13.15
C ARG A 221 17.03 -7.86 -12.48
N TRP A 222 17.16 -7.21 -11.35
CA TRP A 222 16.07 -6.51 -10.68
C TRP A 222 15.65 -5.28 -11.48
N VAL A 223 16.60 -4.46 -11.94
CA VAL A 223 16.34 -3.33 -12.85
C VAL A 223 15.71 -3.81 -14.15
N SER A 224 16.24 -4.89 -14.76
CA SER A 224 15.67 -5.49 -15.96
C SER A 224 14.27 -6.07 -15.70
N ALA A 225 14.06 -6.80 -14.60
CA ALA A 225 12.77 -7.39 -14.25
C ALA A 225 11.72 -6.33 -13.90
N VAL A 226 12.10 -5.24 -13.23
CA VAL A 226 11.24 -4.08 -12.97
C VAL A 226 10.88 -3.40 -14.29
N ASN A 227 11.85 -3.23 -15.19
CA ASN A 227 11.62 -2.59 -16.49
C ASN A 227 10.84 -3.47 -17.49
N HIS A 228 10.90 -4.80 -17.38
CA HIS A 228 10.28 -5.76 -18.31
C HIS A 228 9.16 -6.60 -17.66
N TRP A 229 8.69 -6.20 -16.47
CA TRP A 229 7.75 -6.98 -15.66
C TRP A 229 6.44 -7.32 -16.37
N GLY A 230 6.05 -6.53 -17.38
CA GLY A 230 4.87 -6.76 -18.22
C GLY A 230 4.97 -7.91 -19.22
N GLN A 231 6.16 -8.44 -19.51
CA GLN A 231 6.36 -9.52 -20.51
C GLN A 231 6.46 -10.93 -19.89
N LEU A 232 6.55 -11.04 -18.56
CA LEU A 232 6.74 -12.31 -17.84
C LEU A 232 5.44 -12.95 -17.32
N ARG A 233 4.27 -12.44 -17.73
CA ARG A 233 2.96 -13.08 -17.53
C ARG A 233 2.37 -13.50 -18.88
N GLN A 234 2.98 -14.49 -19.51
CA GLN A 234 2.31 -15.44 -20.40
C GLN A 234 2.45 -16.83 -19.78
#